data_AF-A0A7X7L1B3-F1
#
_entry.id   AF-A0A7X7L1B3-F1
#
_cell.length_a   1.000
_cell.length_b   1.000
_cell.length_c   1.000
_cell.angle_alpha   90.00
_cell.angle_beta   90.00
_cell.angle_gamma   90.00
#
_symmetry.space_group_name_H-M   'P 1'
#
loop_
_entity.id
_entity.type
_entity.pdbx_description
1 polymer ?
#
loop_
_entity_poly.entity_id
_entity_poly.type
_entity_poly.pdbx_seq_one_letter_code
_entity_poly.pdbx_strand_id
1 'polypeptide(L)'
;MFAELLQRCFWLVILGSGLPLLAATIAGLVVAVLQGATQIQEQSLGYLVKFAVVTCIVALCAGWYREEVAGLMRELLGSLAYLGRL
;
A
#
# COMPACT_ATOMS: atom_id res chain seq x y z
N MET A 1 14.93 -2.84 20.72
CA MET A 1 14.55 -4.09 20.02
C MET A 1 13.06 -4.15 19.68
N PHE A 2 12.15 -4.47 20.62
CA PHE A 2 10.72 -4.63 20.27
C PHE A 2 10.05 -3.36 19.72
N ALA A 3 10.31 -2.21 20.34
CA ALA A 3 9.76 -0.93 19.89
C ALA A 3 10.24 -0.55 18.47
N GLU A 4 11.49 -0.85 18.13
CA GLU A 4 12.06 -0.58 16.80
C GLU A 4 11.42 -1.46 15.73
N LEU A 5 11.15 -2.74 16.06
CA LEU A 5 10.45 -3.66 15.16
C LEU A 5 9.01 -3.19 14.89
N LEU A 6 8.30 -2.77 15.94
CA LEU A 6 6.97 -2.18 15.83
C LEU A 6 6.97 -0.90 14.98
N GLN A 7 7.92 -0.01 15.21
CA GLN A 7 8.06 1.21 14.41
C GLN A 7 8.30 0.89 12.93
N ARG A 8 9.16 -0.09 12.63
CA ARG A 8 9.37 -0.58 11.26
C ARG A 8 8.11 -1.17 10.64
N CYS A 9 7.34 -1.97 11.38
CA CYS A 9 6.05 -2.49 10.90
C CYS A 9 5.11 -1.34 10.49
N PHE A 10 4.93 -0.36 11.37
CA PHE A 10 4.07 0.79 11.07
C PHE A 10 4.57 1.58 9.87
N TRP A 11 5.89 1.78 9.77
CA TRP A 11 6.49 2.49 8.65
C TRP A 11 6.22 1.79 7.32
N LEU A 12 6.37 0.46 7.28
CA LEU A 12 6.06 -0.34 6.09
C LEU A 12 4.59 -0.32 5.72
N VAL A 13 3.67 -0.32 6.70
CA VAL A 13 2.23 -0.20 6.44
C VAL A 13 1.91 1.19 5.87
N ILE A 14 2.49 2.25 6.42
CA ILE A 14 2.25 3.63 5.96
C ILE A 14 2.79 3.81 4.55
N LEU A 15 4.05 3.46 4.30
CA LEU A 15 4.67 3.64 2.98
C LEU A 15 4.02 2.71 1.95
N GLY A 16 3.71 1.49 2.39
CA GLY A 16 3.05 0.47 1.60
C GLY A 16 1.61 0.80 1.22
N SER A 17 0.81 1.40 2.08
CA SER A 17 -0.55 1.83 1.71
C SER A 17 -0.58 3.22 1.09
N GLY A 18 0.36 4.10 1.46
CA GLY A 18 0.39 5.49 1.06
C GLY A 18 0.60 5.69 -0.44
N LEU A 19 1.53 4.96 -1.05
CA LEU A 19 1.82 5.08 -2.48
C LEU A 19 0.60 4.74 -3.37
N PRO A 20 -0.05 3.55 -3.24
CA PRO A 20 -1.24 3.24 -4.02
C PRO A 20 -2.43 4.15 -3.70
N LEU A 21 -2.57 4.58 -2.43
CA LEU A 21 -3.65 5.51 -2.04
C LEU A 21 -3.50 6.88 -2.69
N LEU A 22 -2.28 7.43 -2.71
CA LEU A 22 -2.00 8.71 -3.36
C LEU A 22 -2.26 8.63 -4.87
N ALA A 23 -1.78 7.57 -5.53
CA ALA A 23 -2.03 7.36 -6.95
C ALA A 23 -3.52 7.25 -7.27
N ALA A 24 -4.28 6.48 -6.49
CA ALA A 24 -5.72 6.35 -6.65
C ALA A 24 -6.47 7.67 -6.40
N THR A 25 -5.99 8.48 -5.46
CA THR A 25 -6.55 9.80 -5.15
C THR A 25 -6.35 10.77 -6.31
N ILE A 26 -5.14 10.83 -6.87
CA ILE A 26 -4.83 11.69 -8.02
C ILE A 26 -5.67 11.26 -9.24
N ALA A 27 -5.70 9.97 -9.55
CA ALA A 27 -6.50 9.46 -10.65
C ALA A 27 -8.00 9.70 -10.44
N GLY A 28 -8.49 9.49 -9.22
CA GLY A 28 -9.87 9.77 -8.84
C GLY A 28 -10.24 11.24 -8.98
N LEU A 29 -9.32 12.15 -8.66
CA LEU A 29 -9.50 13.59 -8.84
C LEU A 29 -9.59 13.95 -10.32
N VAL A 30 -8.69 13.43 -11.16
CA VAL A 30 -8.72 13.65 -12.61
C VAL A 30 -10.06 13.19 -13.20
N VAL A 31 -10.50 11.99 -12.82
CA VAL A 31 -11.79 11.45 -13.27
C VAL A 31 -12.95 12.32 -12.79
N ALA A 32 -12.95 12.77 -11.53
CA ALA A 32 -14.02 13.62 -11.00
C ALA A 32 -14.15 14.95 -11.78
N VAL A 33 -13.03 15.56 -12.15
CA VAL A 33 -13.03 16.78 -12.99
C VAL A 33 -13.61 16.49 -14.37
N LEU A 34 -13.22 15.39 -15.02
CA LEU A 34 -13.74 14.99 -16.32
C LEU A 34 -15.25 14.68 -16.26
N GLN A 35 -15.70 13.96 -15.24
CA GLN A 35 -17.11 13.65 -15.01
C GLN A 35 -17.95 14.92 -14.81
N GLY A 36 -17.40 15.93 -14.12
CA GLY A 36 -18.04 17.25 -13.97
C GLY A 36 -18.07 18.04 -15.28
N ALA A 37 -16.99 18.03 -16.06
CA ALA A 37 -16.91 18.75 -17.32
C ALA A 37 -17.82 18.16 -18.41
N THR A 38 -17.94 16.82 -18.49
CA THR A 38 -18.75 16.13 -19.52
C THR A 38 -20.18 15.81 -19.06
N GLN A 39 -20.52 16.09 -17.80
CA GLN A 39 -21.80 15.72 -17.18
C GLN A 39 -22.06 14.20 -17.12
N ILE A 40 -21.04 13.36 -17.33
CA ILE A 40 -21.13 11.90 -17.23
C ILE A 40 -20.80 11.50 -15.79
N GLN A 41 -21.80 11.46 -14.91
CA GLN A 41 -21.62 11.11 -13.49
C GLN A 41 -21.92 9.63 -13.21
N GLU A 42 -21.42 8.75 -14.07
CA GLU A 42 -21.55 7.30 -13.90
C GLU A 42 -20.60 6.81 -12.80
N GLN A 43 -21.16 6.43 -11.65
CA GLN A 43 -20.39 6.03 -10.46
C GLN A 43 -19.42 4.87 -10.75
N SER A 44 -19.83 3.93 -11.61
CA SER A 44 -19.05 2.76 -12.00
C SER A 44 -17.70 3.10 -12.65
N LEU A 45 -17.63 4.20 -13.41
CA LEU A 45 -16.40 4.62 -14.09
C LEU A 45 -15.35 5.09 -13.08
N GLY A 46 -15.77 5.86 -12.07
CA GLY A 46 -14.88 6.30 -10.99
C GLY A 46 -14.32 5.14 -10.17
N TYR A 47 -15.13 4.11 -9.90
CA TYR A 47 -14.67 2.90 -9.22
C TYR A 47 -13.69 2.08 -10.07
N LEU A 48 -13.98 1.88 -11.35
CA LEU A 48 -13.13 1.12 -12.27
C LEU A 48 -11.74 1.75 -12.40
N VAL A 49 -11.66 3.06 -12.60
CA VAL A 49 -10.37 3.75 -12.76
C VAL A 49 -9.55 3.67 -11.48
N LYS A 50 -10.14 3.94 -10.31
CA LYS A 50 -9.44 3.83 -9.02
C LYS A 50 -8.90 2.41 -8.79
N PHE A 51 -9.73 1.39 -9.06
CA PHE A 51 -9.32 -0.01 -8.92
C PHE A 51 -8.16 -0.38 -9.86
N ALA A 52 -8.24 0.02 -11.13
CA ALA A 52 -7.18 -0.25 -12.11
C ALA A 52 -5.85 0.41 -11.69
N VAL A 53 -5.90 1.65 -11.19
CA VAL A 53 -4.71 2.39 -10.74
C VAL A 53 -4.08 1.73 -9.51
N VAL A 54 -4.88 1.38 -8.48
CA VAL A 54 -4.37 0.68 -7.30
C VAL A 54 -3.74 -0.65 -7.69
N THR A 55 -4.41 -1.43 -8.53
CA THR A 55 -3.92 -2.75 -8.98
C THR A 55 -2.58 -2.61 -9.72
N CYS A 56 -2.46 -1.62 -10.61
CA CYS A 56 -1.24 -1.35 -11.34
C CYS A 56 -0.08 -0.96 -10.41
N ILE A 57 -0.30 -0.02 -9.48
CA ILE A 57 0.73 0.43 -8.53
C ILE A 57 1.19 -0.72 -7.65
N VAL A 58 0.26 -1.51 -7.11
CA VAL A 58 0.58 -2.67 -6.27
C VAL A 58 1.35 -3.71 -7.07
N ALA A 59 0.97 -3.98 -8.31
CA ALA A 59 1.69 -4.91 -9.18
C ALA A 59 3.13 -4.45 -9.45
N LEU A 60 3.34 -3.16 -9.71
CA LEU A 60 4.67 -2.58 -9.91
C LEU A 60 5.52 -2.63 -8.63
N CYS A 61 4.91 -2.40 -7.48
CA CYS A 61 5.60 -2.39 -6.18
C CYS A 61 5.70 -3.78 -5.54
N ALA A 62 5.15 -4.82 -6.16
CA ALA A 62 5.06 -6.17 -5.59
C ALA A 62 6.43 -6.77 -5.21
N GLY A 63 7.47 -6.47 -5.98
CA GLY A 63 8.85 -6.88 -5.68
C GLY A 63 9.36 -6.27 -4.38
N TRP A 64 9.21 -4.96 -4.23
CA TRP A 64 9.64 -4.23 -3.04
C TRP A 64 8.87 -4.68 -1.78
N TYR A 65 7.54 -4.84 -1.86
CA TYR A 65 6.76 -5.36 -0.71
C TYR A 65 7.27 -6.72 -0.24
N ARG A 66 7.61 -7.60 -1.18
CA ARG A 66 8.07 -8.95 -0.86
C ARG A 66 9.37 -8.91 -0.07
N GLU A 67 10.32 -8.08 -0.50
CA GLU A 67 11.63 -7.95 0.15
C GLU A 67 11.48 -7.39 1.57
N GLU A 68 10.71 -6.33 1.74
CA GLU A 68 10.50 -5.70 3.04
C GLU A 68 9.75 -6.60 4.03
N VAL A 69 8.66 -7.23 3.58
CA VAL A 69 7.89 -8.15 4.43
C VAL A 69 8.71 -9.37 4.81
N ALA A 70 9.47 -9.94 3.87
CA ALA A 70 10.35 -11.08 4.16
C ALA A 70 11.49 -10.70 5.12
N GLY A 71 12.06 -9.50 4.96
CA GLY A 71 13.09 -8.97 5.86
C GLY A 71 12.56 -8.82 7.29
N LEU A 72 11.41 -8.16 7.43
CA LEU A 72 10.77 -7.97 8.74
C LEU A 72 10.40 -9.31 9.39
N MET A 73 9.94 -10.28 8.60
CA MET A 73 9.58 -11.60 9.11
C MET A 73 10.81 -12.37 9.66
N ARG A 74 11.97 -12.23 9.01
CA ARG A 74 13.23 -12.85 9.49
C ARG A 74 13.68 -12.24 10.81
N GLU A 75 13.60 -10.91 10.96
CA GLU A 75 13.93 -10.22 12.21
C GLU A 75 12.97 -10.61 13.35
N LEU A 76 11.68 -10.74 13.03
CA LEU A 76 10.65 -11.13 13.99
C LEU A 76 10.82 -12.60 14.44
N LEU A 77 11.10 -13.52 13.52
CA LEU A 77 11.41 -14.92 13.87
C LEU A 77 12.70 -15.05 14.68
N GLY A 78 13.75 -14.31 14.32
CA GLY A 78 15.02 -14.31 15.05
C GLY A 78 14.86 -13.81 16.49
N SER A 79 14.07 -12.75 16.70
CA SER A 79 13.78 -12.23 18.04
C SER A 79 12.92 -13.18 18.87
N LEU A 80 11.94 -13.87 18.28
CA LEU A 80 11.15 -14.90 18.96
C LEU A 80 12.00 -16.12 19.36
N ALA A 81 12.87 -16.59 18.48
CA ALA A 81 13.74 -17.73 18.75
C ALA A 81 14.72 -17.46 19.92
N TYR A 82 15.16 -16.20 20.08
CA TYR A 82 15.99 -15.80 21.22
C TYR A 82 15.24 -15.89 22.55
N LEU A 83 13.95 -15.51 22.57
CA LEU A 83 13.11 -15.53 23.78
C LEU A 83 12.70 -16.95 24.18
N GLY A 84 12.45 -17.83 23.20
CA GLY A 84 12.14 -19.24 23.46
C GLY A 84 13.33 -20.08 23.94
N ARG A 85 14.53 -19.48 24.02
CA ARG A 85 15.77 -20.12 24.48
C ARG A 85 16.13 -19.80 25.94
N LEU A 86 15.29 -18.99 26.61
CA LEU A 86 15.31 -18.69 28.05
C LEU A 86 14.27 -19.56 28.77
#